data_AF-X1MHI8-F1
#
_entry.id   AF-X1MHI8-F1
#
_cell.length_a   1.000
_cell.length_b   1.000
_cell.length_c   1.000
_cell.angle_alpha   90.00
_cell.angle_beta   90.00
_cell.angle_gamma   90.00
#
_symmetry.space_group_name_H-M   'P 1'
#
loop_
_entity.id
_entity.type
_entity.pdbx_description
1 polymer ?
#
loop_
_entity_poly.entity_id
_entity_poly.type
_entity_poly.pdbx_seq_one_letter_code
_entity_poly.pdbx_strand_id
1 'polypeptide(L)'
;PESKGGWGIKKFNLDELYVRFFRIAERRIVKGGRGIVSYISSFSYLDKPSFVVMRQRFLDEFDEFWFDCMNGDSRETGKKTPDGKPDPSVFSTEQNKQGIKVGTTISLLVRKKDRHKKPQVRFRHFWGIEKRKELLDSLKAKNINGKYKISKPEKSNRYSFRPSNVAEHYLDWPIFLELSSDDKFQGMDEDRANALIDIDKKKLAERIQIYFDKDVSWESFSELQTGLSRKSAGFDPKKMRHKVQSKEQFDRKYLCKYLFRPSDIRWCYYCDIPNLWKRRRPELWDQAREENSFILSRAAGVANPEGVPFIFTRNLFARDCMRGHAVAFPVRLYQANKSKSKKNSTPTMFNDDESVNNITANLSKSARGYLKSIGIS
;
A
#
# COMPACT_ATOMS: atom_id res chain seq x y z
N PRO A 1 17.61 2.23 -3.72
CA PRO A 1 17.50 2.28 -2.24
C PRO A 1 17.67 3.73 -1.76
N GLU A 2 16.97 4.14 -0.70
CA GLU A 2 17.13 5.51 -0.13
C GLU A 2 18.56 5.78 0.33
N SER A 3 19.20 4.75 0.91
CA SER A 3 20.62 4.77 1.29
C SER A 3 21.62 4.99 0.14
N LYS A 4 21.17 4.95 -1.12
CA LYS A 4 21.99 5.23 -2.32
C LYS A 4 21.46 6.45 -3.11
N GLY A 5 20.73 7.35 -2.46
CA GLY A 5 20.10 8.52 -3.10
C GLY A 5 18.87 8.22 -3.96
N GLY A 6 18.38 6.98 -3.94
CA GLY A 6 17.12 6.59 -4.59
C GLY A 6 15.89 6.91 -3.73
N TRP A 7 14.70 6.61 -4.23
CA TRP A 7 13.45 7.00 -3.56
C TRP A 7 12.84 5.94 -2.65
N GLY A 8 13.50 4.79 -2.45
CA GLY A 8 12.92 3.66 -1.70
C GLY A 8 11.70 3.01 -2.35
N ILE A 9 11.28 3.48 -3.53
CA ILE A 9 10.08 3.05 -4.24
C ILE A 9 10.43 1.96 -5.25
N LYS A 10 9.65 0.87 -5.24
CA LYS A 10 9.77 -0.21 -6.21
C LYS A 10 9.21 0.23 -7.57
N LYS A 11 9.95 -0.07 -8.65
CA LYS A 11 9.54 0.17 -10.03
C LYS A 11 8.42 -0.78 -10.43
N PHE A 12 7.17 -0.42 -10.17
CA PHE A 12 6.01 -1.21 -10.62
C PHE A 12 5.31 -0.63 -11.86
N ASN A 13 5.26 0.71 -11.99
CA ASN A 13 4.37 1.36 -12.95
C ASN A 13 5.10 2.17 -14.06
N LEU A 14 6.43 2.26 -14.02
CA LEU A 14 7.18 2.99 -15.06
C LEU A 14 7.20 2.28 -16.42
N ASP A 15 6.75 1.02 -16.47
CA ASP A 15 6.69 0.24 -17.70
C ASP A 15 5.32 0.33 -18.40
N GLU A 16 4.37 1.12 -17.86
CA GLU A 16 3.07 1.40 -18.48
C GLU A 16 3.23 2.07 -19.87
N LEU A 17 2.35 1.73 -20.81
CA LEU A 17 2.48 2.15 -22.21
C LEU A 17 2.53 3.67 -22.39
N TYR A 18 1.69 4.43 -21.67
CA TYR A 18 1.68 5.89 -21.78
C TYR A 18 3.02 6.51 -21.33
N VAL A 19 3.69 5.92 -20.33
CA VAL A 19 5.03 6.34 -19.89
C VAL A 19 6.06 6.13 -20.99
N ARG A 20 5.95 5.02 -21.74
CA ARG A 20 6.84 4.74 -22.88
C ARG A 20 6.65 5.77 -24.01
N PHE A 21 5.41 6.15 -24.31
CA PHE A 21 5.13 7.21 -25.30
C PHE A 21 5.74 8.55 -24.87
N PHE A 22 5.56 8.93 -23.61
CA PHE A 22 6.23 10.09 -23.04
C PHE A 22 7.76 10.02 -23.15
N ARG A 23 8.37 8.87 -22.88
CA ARG A 23 9.82 8.69 -22.99
C ARG A 23 10.32 8.80 -24.43
N ILE A 24 9.57 8.30 -25.41
CA ILE A 24 9.90 8.45 -26.82
C ILE A 24 9.80 9.93 -27.24
N ALA A 25 8.74 10.63 -26.83
CA ALA A 25 8.53 12.03 -27.12
C ALA A 25 9.62 12.92 -26.48
N GLU A 26 9.89 12.75 -25.19
CA GLU A 26 10.95 13.47 -24.48
C GLU A 26 12.30 13.26 -25.14
N ARG A 27 12.67 12.01 -25.49
CA ARG A 27 13.95 11.76 -26.16
C ARG A 27 14.08 12.49 -27.50
N ARG A 28 12.99 12.55 -28.28
CA ARG A 28 12.97 13.27 -29.57
C ARG A 28 13.10 14.78 -29.38
N ILE A 29 12.34 15.37 -28.46
CA ILE A 29 12.33 16.81 -28.19
C ILE A 29 13.64 17.27 -27.56
N VAL A 30 14.18 16.53 -26.60
CA VAL A 30 15.48 16.82 -25.96
C VAL A 30 16.60 16.76 -27.00
N LYS A 31 16.62 15.74 -27.87
CA LYS A 31 17.59 15.66 -28.98
C LYS A 31 17.46 16.84 -29.94
N GLY A 32 16.24 17.32 -30.20
CA GLY A 32 15.98 18.48 -31.06
C GLY A 32 16.25 19.84 -30.41
N GLY A 33 16.53 19.88 -29.09
CA GLY A 33 16.86 21.10 -28.35
C GLY A 33 15.65 21.99 -27.99
N ARG A 34 14.54 21.93 -28.72
CA ARG A 34 13.28 22.65 -28.44
C ARG A 34 12.06 21.88 -28.95
N GLY A 35 10.90 22.19 -28.41
CA GLY A 35 9.61 21.72 -28.95
C GLY A 35 8.57 21.46 -27.87
N ILE A 36 7.49 20.77 -28.28
CA ILE A 36 6.28 20.61 -27.47
C ILE A 36 5.88 19.14 -27.44
N VAL A 37 5.45 18.66 -26.26
CA VAL A 37 4.74 17.39 -26.09
C VAL A 37 3.35 17.69 -25.56
N SER A 38 2.30 17.20 -26.23
CA SER A 38 0.92 17.33 -25.77
C SER A 38 0.20 15.99 -25.84
N TYR A 39 -0.27 15.49 -24.71
CA TYR A 39 -0.97 14.20 -24.61
C TYR A 39 -2.16 14.25 -23.68
N ILE A 40 -3.19 13.48 -24.04
CA ILE A 40 -4.22 13.02 -23.11
C ILE A 40 -3.81 11.65 -22.60
N SER A 41 -3.61 11.51 -21.30
CA SER A 41 -3.06 10.29 -20.68
C SER A 41 -3.66 10.03 -19.31
N SER A 42 -3.33 8.87 -18.72
CA SER A 42 -3.63 8.65 -17.30
C SER A 42 -2.92 9.71 -16.46
N PHE A 43 -3.62 10.26 -15.48
CA PHE A 43 -3.07 11.29 -14.58
C PHE A 43 -2.10 10.74 -13.51
N SER A 44 -1.83 9.43 -13.50
CA SER A 44 -1.16 8.75 -12.38
C SER A 44 0.27 9.26 -12.16
N TYR A 45 0.91 9.75 -13.21
CA TYR A 45 2.27 10.28 -13.11
C TYR A 45 2.33 11.66 -12.44
N LEU A 46 1.21 12.38 -12.29
CA LEU A 46 1.19 13.73 -11.73
C LEU A 46 1.61 13.77 -10.26
N ASP A 47 1.25 12.76 -9.46
CA ASP A 47 1.49 12.73 -8.01
C ASP A 47 1.96 11.37 -7.47
N LYS A 48 1.53 10.24 -8.07
CA LYS A 48 1.78 8.92 -7.46
C LYS A 48 3.28 8.64 -7.28
N PRO A 49 3.67 7.96 -6.17
CA PRO A 49 5.08 7.79 -5.82
C PRO A 49 5.90 7.07 -6.90
N SER A 50 5.33 6.07 -7.59
CA SER A 50 6.03 5.27 -8.61
C SER A 50 6.59 6.06 -9.79
N PHE A 51 6.15 7.31 -9.99
CA PHE A 51 6.55 8.15 -11.14
C PHE A 51 7.50 9.29 -10.77
N VAL A 52 8.04 9.31 -9.55
CA VAL A 52 8.95 10.39 -9.10
C VAL A 52 10.15 10.60 -10.02
N VAL A 53 10.74 9.52 -10.54
CA VAL A 53 11.87 9.59 -11.48
C VAL A 53 11.46 10.19 -12.83
N MET A 54 10.25 9.87 -13.31
CA MET A 54 9.71 10.46 -14.54
C MET A 54 9.50 11.96 -14.37
N ARG A 55 8.92 12.39 -13.23
CA ARG A 55 8.70 13.81 -12.94
C ARG A 55 10.00 14.58 -12.79
N GLN A 56 10.96 14.03 -12.05
CA GLN A 56 12.30 14.62 -11.92
C GLN A 56 12.94 14.82 -13.31
N ARG A 57 12.95 13.77 -14.14
CA ARG A 57 13.49 13.85 -15.50
C ARG A 57 12.78 14.91 -16.35
N PHE A 58 11.47 15.04 -16.23
CA PHE A 58 10.72 16.07 -16.94
C PHE A 58 11.12 17.47 -16.50
N LEU A 59 11.24 17.71 -15.20
CA LEU A 59 11.69 19.01 -14.67
C LEU A 59 13.09 19.38 -15.16
N ASP A 60 13.98 18.39 -15.31
CA ASP A 60 15.31 18.62 -15.86
C ASP A 60 15.28 19.00 -17.36
N GLU A 61 14.29 18.51 -18.10
CA GLU A 61 14.27 18.52 -19.57
C GLU A 61 13.19 19.41 -20.22
N PHE A 62 12.23 19.95 -19.48
CA PHE A 62 11.19 20.88 -19.95
C PHE A 62 11.15 22.16 -19.08
N ASP A 63 10.64 23.27 -19.63
CA ASP A 63 10.65 24.59 -18.99
C ASP A 63 9.27 25.00 -18.48
N GLU A 64 8.22 24.63 -19.22
CA GLU A 64 6.85 24.98 -18.87
C GLU A 64 5.91 23.80 -19.01
N PHE A 65 5.00 23.67 -18.04
CA PHE A 65 4.05 22.58 -17.94
C PHE A 65 2.66 23.12 -17.68
N TRP A 66 1.67 22.58 -18.38
CA TRP A 66 0.26 22.76 -18.08
C TRP A 66 -0.40 21.39 -17.96
N PHE A 67 -1.16 21.22 -16.88
CA PHE A 67 -1.92 20.02 -16.59
C PHE A 67 -3.38 20.36 -16.35
N ASP A 68 -4.22 19.94 -17.30
CA ASP A 68 -5.67 19.96 -17.19
C ASP A 68 -6.11 18.61 -16.68
N CYS A 69 -6.26 18.50 -15.36
CA CYS A 69 -6.67 17.27 -14.71
C CYS A 69 -8.19 17.10 -14.84
N MET A 70 -8.62 16.15 -15.67
CA MET A 70 -10.03 15.88 -15.96
C MET A 70 -10.66 14.87 -15.00
N ASN A 71 -9.90 14.42 -13.97
CA ASN A 71 -10.36 13.52 -12.92
C ASN A 71 -11.10 12.27 -13.46
N GLY A 72 -12.18 11.81 -12.80
CA GLY A 72 -12.98 10.65 -13.20
C GLY A 72 -12.42 9.28 -12.75
N ASP A 73 -11.55 9.26 -11.74
CA ASP A 73 -10.93 8.03 -11.25
C ASP A 73 -11.90 7.23 -10.35
N SER A 74 -12.27 6.02 -10.78
CA SER A 74 -13.17 5.15 -10.01
C SER A 74 -12.49 4.51 -8.80
N ARG A 75 -11.17 4.46 -8.78
CA ARG A 75 -10.39 3.92 -7.68
C ARG A 75 -10.19 5.03 -6.66
N GLU A 76 -9.53 6.13 -7.02
CA GLU A 76 -9.18 7.19 -6.07
C GLU A 76 -10.41 7.89 -5.47
N THR A 77 -11.31 8.41 -6.29
CA THR A 77 -12.46 9.22 -5.81
C THR A 77 -13.80 8.49 -5.87
N GLY A 78 -13.84 7.30 -6.47
CA GLY A 78 -15.09 6.59 -6.72
C GLY A 78 -15.99 7.31 -7.74
N LYS A 79 -15.41 8.10 -8.65
CA LYS A 79 -16.14 8.96 -9.61
C LYS A 79 -17.05 9.99 -8.94
N LYS A 80 -16.53 10.61 -7.87
CA LYS A 80 -17.19 11.72 -7.19
C LYS A 80 -16.30 12.96 -7.17
N THR A 81 -16.93 14.13 -7.20
CA THR A 81 -16.27 15.42 -6.93
C THR A 81 -15.92 15.51 -5.44
N PRO A 82 -15.08 16.47 -5.03
CA PRO A 82 -14.82 16.73 -3.61
C PRO A 82 -16.10 16.96 -2.78
N ASP A 83 -17.12 17.56 -3.38
CA ASP A 83 -18.44 17.80 -2.75
C ASP A 83 -19.40 16.59 -2.86
N GLY A 84 -18.92 15.44 -3.31
CA GLY A 84 -19.69 14.20 -3.40
C GLY A 84 -20.61 14.06 -4.63
N LYS A 85 -20.64 15.04 -5.54
CA LYS A 85 -21.44 14.99 -6.77
C LYS A 85 -20.83 14.02 -7.80
N PRO A 86 -21.60 13.53 -8.80
CA PRO A 86 -21.07 12.64 -9.83
C PRO A 86 -19.92 13.28 -10.63
N ASP A 87 -18.81 12.56 -10.76
CA ASP A 87 -17.63 12.93 -11.55
C ASP A 87 -17.30 11.80 -12.54
N PRO A 88 -18.08 11.64 -13.63
CA PRO A 88 -17.85 10.58 -14.59
C PRO A 88 -16.49 10.76 -15.29
N SER A 89 -16.03 9.69 -15.94
CA SER A 89 -14.86 9.79 -16.82
C SER A 89 -15.17 10.79 -17.93
N VAL A 90 -14.19 11.60 -18.32
CA VAL A 90 -14.32 12.44 -19.52
C VAL A 90 -14.48 11.61 -20.80
N PHE A 91 -14.29 10.29 -20.74
CA PHE A 91 -14.51 9.33 -21.82
C PHE A 91 -15.80 8.52 -21.67
N SER A 92 -16.66 8.87 -20.71
CA SER A 92 -17.99 8.26 -20.61
C SER A 92 -18.87 8.71 -21.78
N THR A 93 -19.56 7.78 -22.42
CA THR A 93 -20.54 8.03 -23.49
C THR A 93 -21.86 7.37 -23.15
N GLU A 94 -22.92 7.63 -23.93
CA GLU A 94 -24.23 6.98 -23.73
C GLU A 94 -24.12 5.44 -23.83
N GLN A 95 -23.34 4.96 -24.80
CA GLN A 95 -23.08 3.53 -25.02
C GLN A 95 -22.09 2.95 -24.00
N ASN A 96 -21.11 3.74 -23.54
CA ASN A 96 -20.12 3.33 -22.55
C ASN A 96 -20.09 4.30 -21.36
N LYS A 97 -21.05 4.15 -20.46
CA LYS A 97 -21.11 4.96 -19.22
C LYS A 97 -19.89 4.78 -18.33
N GLN A 98 -19.20 3.63 -18.42
CA GLN A 98 -18.02 3.35 -17.61
C GLN A 98 -16.81 4.19 -18.02
N GLY A 99 -16.59 4.38 -19.32
CA GLY A 99 -15.43 5.11 -19.85
C GLY A 99 -14.09 4.57 -19.32
N ILE A 100 -13.07 5.43 -19.25
CA ILE A 100 -11.78 5.09 -18.66
C ILE A 100 -11.89 5.16 -17.14
N LYS A 101 -11.56 4.06 -16.45
CA LYS A 101 -11.68 3.93 -14.98
C LYS A 101 -10.62 4.70 -14.19
N VAL A 102 -9.45 4.94 -14.80
CA VAL A 102 -8.37 5.73 -14.20
C VAL A 102 -8.56 7.18 -14.58
N GLY A 103 -8.24 8.11 -13.67
CA GLY A 103 -8.32 9.52 -13.98
C GLY A 103 -7.40 9.92 -15.14
N THR A 104 -7.82 10.95 -15.88
CA THR A 104 -7.13 11.40 -17.08
C THR A 104 -6.76 12.87 -17.01
N THR A 105 -5.72 13.24 -17.75
CA THR A 105 -5.23 14.62 -17.83
C THR A 105 -4.80 14.95 -19.24
N ILE A 106 -5.05 16.19 -19.66
CA ILE A 106 -4.36 16.79 -20.80
C ILE A 106 -3.09 17.45 -20.25
N SER A 107 -1.97 17.11 -20.88
CA SER A 107 -0.66 17.61 -20.50
C SER A 107 -0.04 18.34 -21.67
N LEU A 108 0.56 19.49 -21.39
CA LEU A 108 1.36 20.26 -22.33
C LEU A 108 2.72 20.53 -21.69
N LEU A 109 3.78 20.04 -22.32
CA LEU A 109 5.16 20.19 -21.88
C LEU A 109 5.92 20.95 -22.97
N VAL A 110 6.55 22.06 -22.60
CA VAL A 110 7.29 22.91 -23.53
C VAL A 110 8.76 22.93 -23.15
N ARG A 111 9.61 22.63 -24.14
CA ARG A 111 11.06 22.82 -24.06
C ARG A 111 11.43 24.01 -24.95
N LYS A 112 12.05 25.02 -24.34
CA LYS A 112 12.60 26.19 -25.04
C LYS A 112 14.04 25.90 -25.47
N LYS A 113 14.49 26.65 -26.50
CA LYS A 113 15.88 26.61 -26.96
C LYS A 113 16.81 27.13 -25.85
N ASP A 114 16.47 28.29 -25.31
CA ASP A 114 17.14 28.88 -24.15
C ASP A 114 16.40 28.46 -22.88
N ARG A 115 17.06 27.62 -22.10
CA ARG A 115 16.50 26.93 -20.94
C ARG A 115 16.48 27.83 -19.71
N HIS A 116 15.40 27.77 -18.93
CA HIS A 116 15.34 28.43 -17.63
C HIS A 116 15.76 27.47 -16.52
N LYS A 117 16.43 27.98 -15.47
CA LYS A 117 16.88 27.16 -14.32
C LYS A 117 15.73 26.63 -13.47
N LYS A 118 14.55 27.26 -13.50
CA LYS A 118 13.38 26.87 -12.71
C LYS A 118 12.17 26.69 -13.63
N PRO A 119 11.75 25.44 -13.88
CA PRO A 119 10.57 25.19 -14.68
C PRO A 119 9.29 25.66 -13.97
N GLN A 120 8.29 26.11 -14.74
CA GLN A 120 6.99 26.51 -14.21
C GLN A 120 5.94 25.43 -14.44
N VAL A 121 5.33 24.96 -13.36
CA VAL A 121 4.32 23.88 -13.40
C VAL A 121 2.96 24.43 -13.03
N ARG A 122 2.04 24.38 -13.99
CA ARG A 122 0.67 24.90 -13.89
C ARG A 122 -0.31 23.74 -13.86
N PHE A 123 -1.23 23.76 -12.92
CA PHE A 123 -2.19 22.69 -12.72
C PHE A 123 -3.59 23.25 -12.42
N ARG A 124 -4.63 22.66 -13.01
CA ARG A 124 -6.03 22.91 -12.63
C ARG A 124 -6.85 21.62 -12.73
N HIS A 125 -7.97 21.62 -12.02
CA HIS A 125 -8.94 20.52 -12.07
C HIS A 125 -10.15 20.89 -12.92
N PHE A 126 -10.71 19.89 -13.58
CA PHE A 126 -12.06 19.89 -14.13
C PHE A 126 -12.87 18.76 -13.47
N TRP A 127 -13.98 19.13 -12.85
CA TRP A 127 -14.81 18.22 -12.04
C TRP A 127 -16.23 18.17 -12.59
N GLY A 128 -16.94 17.09 -12.27
CA GLY A 128 -18.37 16.99 -12.50
C GLY A 128 -18.74 16.60 -13.93
N ILE A 129 -20.05 16.53 -14.17
CA ILE A 129 -20.63 16.09 -15.46
C ILE A 129 -20.35 17.08 -16.61
N GLU A 130 -20.22 18.37 -16.30
CA GLU A 130 -20.02 19.45 -17.29
C GLU A 130 -18.55 19.64 -17.71
N LYS A 131 -17.62 18.85 -17.19
CA LYS A 131 -16.17 19.04 -17.41
C LYS A 131 -15.75 19.17 -18.89
N ARG A 132 -16.43 18.48 -19.82
CA ARG A 132 -16.15 18.60 -21.26
C ARG A 132 -16.51 19.99 -21.79
N LYS A 133 -17.67 20.50 -21.39
CA LYS A 133 -18.14 21.84 -21.76
C LYS A 133 -17.22 22.90 -21.15
N GLU A 134 -16.90 22.76 -19.87
CA GLU A 134 -15.97 23.66 -19.16
C GLU A 134 -14.58 23.69 -19.82
N LEU A 135 -14.08 22.54 -20.28
CA LEU A 135 -12.80 22.46 -21.00
C LEU A 135 -12.85 23.25 -22.31
N LEU A 136 -13.92 23.09 -23.10
CA LEU A 136 -14.11 23.84 -24.35
C LEU A 136 -14.27 25.35 -24.08
N ASP A 137 -15.05 25.73 -23.07
CA ASP A 137 -15.22 27.12 -22.69
C ASP A 137 -13.91 27.75 -22.17
N SER A 138 -13.00 26.94 -21.62
CA SER A 138 -11.68 27.41 -21.19
C SER A 138 -10.81 27.95 -22.33
N LEU A 139 -11.08 27.56 -23.59
CA LEU A 139 -10.39 28.08 -24.77
C LEU A 139 -10.70 29.55 -25.06
N LYS A 140 -11.82 30.07 -24.54
CA LYS A 140 -12.25 31.47 -24.70
C LYS A 140 -11.59 32.42 -23.69
N ALA A 141 -10.78 31.91 -22.76
CA ALA A 141 -10.19 32.71 -21.70
C ALA A 141 -9.12 33.69 -22.25
N LYS A 142 -9.29 34.98 -21.99
CA LYS A 142 -8.30 36.02 -22.37
C LYS A 142 -6.94 35.81 -21.72
N ASN A 143 -6.92 35.39 -20.45
CA ASN A 143 -5.70 34.99 -19.75
C ASN A 143 -5.68 33.47 -19.58
N ILE A 144 -4.92 32.79 -20.44
CA ILE A 144 -4.84 31.32 -20.44
C ILE A 144 -4.33 30.75 -19.10
N ASN A 145 -3.46 31.50 -18.41
CA ASN A 145 -2.85 31.07 -17.15
C ASN A 145 -3.70 31.42 -15.91
N GLY A 146 -4.70 32.29 -16.05
CA GLY A 146 -5.41 32.89 -14.91
C GLY A 146 -6.16 31.91 -14.01
N LYS A 147 -6.55 30.73 -14.53
CA LYS A 147 -7.25 29.69 -13.76
C LYS A 147 -6.34 28.58 -13.23
N TYR A 148 -5.04 28.62 -13.53
CA TYR A 148 -4.11 27.60 -13.08
C TYR A 148 -3.52 27.93 -11.71
N LYS A 149 -3.34 26.91 -10.88
CA LYS A 149 -2.51 26.98 -9.68
C LYS A 149 -1.07 26.62 -10.04
N ILE A 150 -0.11 27.31 -9.46
CA ILE A 150 1.31 26.95 -9.57
C ILE A 150 1.60 25.81 -8.60
N SER A 151 2.08 24.67 -9.13
CA SER A 151 2.65 23.62 -8.31
C SER A 151 4.10 23.95 -7.96
N LYS A 152 4.56 23.49 -6.80
CA LYS A 152 5.95 23.58 -6.36
C LYS A 152 6.55 22.17 -6.25
N PRO A 153 6.98 21.54 -7.36
CA PRO A 153 7.60 20.22 -7.29
C PRO A 153 8.97 20.31 -6.61
N GLU A 154 9.15 19.54 -5.55
CA GLU A 154 10.39 19.54 -4.76
C GLU A 154 10.63 18.16 -4.16
N LYS A 155 11.82 17.95 -3.58
CA LYS A 155 12.21 16.64 -3.09
C LYS A 155 11.26 16.11 -1.99
N SER A 156 10.82 16.99 -1.08
CA SER A 156 9.90 16.68 0.03
C SER A 156 8.55 16.12 -0.45
N ASN A 157 8.01 16.63 -1.55
CA ASN A 157 6.75 16.16 -2.14
C ASN A 157 6.94 15.18 -3.33
N ARG A 158 8.14 14.60 -3.45
CA ARG A 158 8.50 13.68 -4.55
C ARG A 158 8.23 14.29 -5.92
N TYR A 159 8.55 15.57 -6.08
CA TYR A 159 8.39 16.35 -7.30
C TYR A 159 6.97 16.31 -7.86
N SER A 160 5.93 16.38 -7.01
CA SER A 160 4.54 16.31 -7.45
C SER A 160 4.15 17.49 -8.36
N PHE A 161 3.50 17.19 -9.49
CA PHE A 161 2.90 18.20 -10.37
C PHE A 161 1.50 18.61 -9.93
N ARG A 162 0.82 17.78 -9.14
CA ARG A 162 -0.42 18.15 -8.46
C ARG A 162 -0.10 18.98 -7.21
N PRO A 163 -0.64 20.20 -7.07
CA PRO A 163 -0.47 21.00 -5.87
C PRO A 163 -1.00 20.24 -4.65
N SER A 164 -0.17 20.14 -3.61
CA SER A 164 -0.59 19.59 -2.32
C SER A 164 -1.10 20.74 -1.44
N ASN A 165 -2.25 20.55 -0.79
CA ASN A 165 -2.71 21.44 0.26
C ASN A 165 -2.43 20.76 1.60
N VAL A 166 -1.22 20.93 2.10
CA VAL A 166 -0.80 20.39 3.40
C VAL A 166 -0.83 21.56 4.36
N ALA A 167 -1.51 21.41 5.51
CA ALA A 167 -1.46 22.42 6.55
C ALA A 167 0.01 22.61 6.98
N GLU A 168 0.42 23.85 7.24
CA GLU A 168 1.81 24.23 7.49
C GLU A 168 2.50 23.30 8.50
N HIS A 169 1.81 22.98 9.60
CA HIS A 169 2.34 22.13 10.67
C HIS A 169 2.06 20.63 10.55
N TYR A 170 1.34 20.18 9.52
CA TYR A 170 1.02 18.75 9.39
C TYR A 170 2.28 17.90 9.21
N LEU A 171 3.28 18.43 8.52
CA LEU A 171 4.57 17.75 8.34
C LEU A 171 5.46 17.78 9.59
N ASP A 172 5.13 18.63 10.56
CA ASP A 172 5.83 18.72 11.85
C ASP A 172 5.30 17.69 12.86
N TRP A 173 4.15 17.07 12.58
CA TRP A 173 3.55 16.10 13.49
C TRP A 173 4.32 14.78 13.48
N PRO A 174 4.52 14.14 14.66
CA PRO A 174 5.21 12.87 14.74
C PRO A 174 4.52 11.79 13.90
N ILE A 175 5.30 11.06 13.11
CA ILE A 175 4.80 9.88 12.40
C ILE A 175 4.83 8.66 13.31
N PHE A 176 3.99 7.65 13.06
CA PHE A 176 3.97 6.42 13.87
C PHE A 176 5.34 5.74 14.03
N LEU A 177 6.21 5.85 13.02
CA LEU A 177 7.57 5.31 13.06
C LEU A 177 8.47 6.06 14.07
N GLU A 178 8.21 7.33 14.34
CA GLU A 178 8.93 8.11 15.35
C GLU A 178 8.41 7.84 16.76
N LEU A 179 7.18 7.31 16.88
CA LEU A 179 6.59 6.92 18.16
C LEU A 179 6.98 5.50 18.59
N SER A 180 7.29 4.63 17.62
CA SER A 180 7.55 3.20 17.85
C SER A 180 9.05 2.90 17.95
N SER A 181 9.44 1.89 18.74
CA SER A 181 10.84 1.44 18.85
C SER A 181 11.23 0.38 17.81
N ASP A 182 10.28 -0.41 17.34
CA ASP A 182 10.48 -1.41 16.29
C ASP A 182 9.63 -1.05 15.05
N ASP A 183 9.95 -1.72 13.94
CA ASP A 183 9.31 -1.54 12.66
C ASP A 183 7.82 -1.95 12.69
N LYS A 184 7.12 -1.56 11.62
CA LYS A 184 5.73 -1.92 11.36
C LYS A 184 5.60 -3.34 10.79
N PHE A 185 4.56 -4.06 11.18
CA PHE A 185 4.26 -5.41 10.67
C PHE A 185 3.17 -5.37 9.61
N GLN A 186 3.34 -6.11 8.51
CA GLN A 186 2.30 -6.23 7.50
C GLN A 186 1.28 -7.31 7.87
N GLY A 187 0.00 -7.05 7.56
CA GLY A 187 -1.05 -8.06 7.71
C GLY A 187 -0.83 -9.31 6.86
N MET A 188 -1.64 -10.33 7.16
CA MET A 188 -1.61 -11.61 6.46
C MET A 188 -2.53 -11.59 5.23
N ASP A 189 -2.15 -12.32 4.20
CA ASP A 189 -2.99 -12.59 3.02
C ASP A 189 -3.04 -14.08 2.80
N GLU A 190 -4.25 -14.61 2.72
CA GLU A 190 -4.45 -16.03 2.55
C GLU A 190 -4.34 -16.45 1.08
N ASP A 191 -5.08 -15.80 0.18
CA ASP A 191 -5.21 -16.15 -1.25
C ASP A 191 -5.59 -17.63 -1.48
N ARG A 192 -6.33 -18.27 -0.56
CA ARG A 192 -6.82 -19.66 -0.66
C ARG A 192 -8.34 -19.72 -0.58
N ALA A 193 -9.02 -18.71 -1.14
CA ALA A 193 -10.48 -18.61 -1.18
C ALA A 193 -11.14 -18.81 0.21
N ASN A 194 -10.52 -18.26 1.26
CA ASN A 194 -10.92 -18.37 2.66
C ASN A 194 -10.90 -19.81 3.22
N ALA A 195 -10.16 -20.75 2.62
CA ALA A 195 -10.05 -22.10 3.19
C ALA A 195 -9.39 -22.16 4.59
N LEU A 196 -8.54 -21.19 4.95
CA LEU A 196 -7.91 -21.01 6.26
C LEU A 196 -8.65 -19.97 7.12
N ILE A 197 -9.77 -19.39 6.66
CA ILE A 197 -10.52 -18.33 7.34
C ILE A 197 -12.01 -18.65 7.32
N ASP A 198 -12.69 -18.66 8.48
CA ASP A 198 -14.12 -18.94 8.53
C ASP A 198 -14.82 -18.10 9.61
N ILE A 199 -16.12 -17.87 9.44
CA ILE A 199 -16.93 -17.26 10.50
C ILE A 199 -17.15 -18.27 11.62
N ASP A 200 -17.31 -19.55 11.26
CA ASP A 200 -17.53 -20.65 12.20
C ASP A 200 -16.21 -21.35 12.56
N LYS A 201 -15.83 -21.30 13.83
CA LYS A 201 -14.62 -21.96 14.35
C LYS A 201 -14.63 -23.47 14.11
N LYS A 202 -15.79 -24.12 14.26
CA LYS A 202 -15.92 -25.58 14.17
C LYS A 202 -15.71 -26.04 12.73
N LYS A 203 -16.40 -25.40 11.78
CA LYS A 203 -16.22 -25.68 10.34
C LYS A 203 -14.78 -25.46 9.87
N LEU A 204 -14.14 -24.40 10.37
CA LEU A 204 -12.72 -24.18 10.10
C LEU A 204 -11.86 -25.33 10.67
N ALA A 205 -12.05 -25.66 11.95
CA ALA A 205 -11.30 -26.71 12.61
C ALA A 205 -11.42 -28.06 11.90
N GLU A 206 -12.64 -28.48 11.56
CA GLU A 206 -12.93 -29.72 10.84
C GLU A 206 -12.23 -29.76 9.47
N ARG A 207 -12.36 -28.68 8.68
CA ARG A 207 -11.73 -28.57 7.37
C ARG A 207 -10.20 -28.67 7.44
N ILE A 208 -9.59 -28.00 8.43
CA ILE A 208 -8.14 -28.04 8.60
C ILE A 208 -7.69 -29.39 9.16
N GLN A 209 -8.44 -29.99 10.08
CA GLN A 209 -8.16 -31.32 10.58
C GLN A 209 -8.11 -32.34 9.43
N ILE A 210 -9.11 -32.33 8.53
CA ILE A 210 -9.13 -33.18 7.33
C ILE A 210 -7.94 -32.87 6.39
N TYR A 211 -7.53 -31.61 6.27
CA TYR A 211 -6.36 -31.24 5.46
C TYR A 211 -5.05 -31.83 5.99
N PHE A 212 -4.87 -31.87 7.32
CA PHE A 212 -3.67 -32.42 7.97
C PHE A 212 -3.71 -33.94 8.15
N ASP A 213 -4.89 -34.55 8.10
CA ASP A 213 -5.06 -36.00 8.23
C ASP A 213 -4.33 -36.75 7.10
N LYS A 214 -3.44 -37.68 7.48
CA LYS A 214 -2.63 -38.48 6.56
C LYS A 214 -3.38 -39.69 6.03
N ASP A 215 -4.43 -40.11 6.72
CA ASP A 215 -5.26 -41.25 6.32
C ASP A 215 -6.28 -40.84 5.25
N VAL A 216 -6.57 -39.54 5.13
CA VAL A 216 -7.41 -38.98 4.05
C VAL A 216 -6.60 -38.83 2.77
N SER A 217 -6.96 -39.58 1.73
CA SER A 217 -6.35 -39.50 0.40
C SER A 217 -6.42 -38.09 -0.22
N TRP A 218 -5.58 -37.80 -1.22
CA TRP A 218 -5.64 -36.52 -1.92
C TRP A 218 -6.97 -36.36 -2.67
N GLU A 219 -7.42 -37.43 -3.29
CA GLU A 219 -8.60 -37.50 -4.14
C GLU A 219 -9.84 -37.19 -3.29
N SER A 220 -10.02 -37.85 -2.14
CA SER A 220 -11.10 -37.56 -1.18
C SER A 220 -11.03 -36.13 -0.62
N PHE A 221 -9.84 -35.61 -0.31
CA PHE A 221 -9.71 -34.22 0.13
C PHE A 221 -10.14 -33.23 -0.97
N SER A 222 -9.79 -33.52 -2.23
CA SER A 222 -10.06 -32.64 -3.36
C SER A 222 -11.55 -32.52 -3.69
N GLU A 223 -12.34 -33.54 -3.38
CA GLU A 223 -13.81 -33.54 -3.50
C GLU A 223 -14.49 -32.51 -2.59
N LEU A 224 -13.83 -32.07 -1.52
CA LEU A 224 -14.33 -30.99 -0.66
C LEU A 224 -14.34 -29.62 -1.36
N GLN A 225 -13.68 -29.51 -2.53
CA GLN A 225 -13.64 -28.31 -3.38
C GLN A 225 -13.26 -27.01 -2.64
N THR A 226 -12.48 -27.13 -1.58
CA THR A 226 -11.98 -25.98 -0.82
C THR A 226 -10.91 -25.24 -1.61
N GLY A 227 -10.61 -23.98 -1.26
CA GLY A 227 -9.51 -23.27 -1.91
C GLY A 227 -8.11 -23.88 -1.67
N LEU A 228 -7.97 -24.80 -0.70
CA LEU A 228 -6.75 -25.61 -0.53
C LEU A 228 -6.62 -26.75 -1.54
N SER A 229 -7.70 -27.09 -2.25
CA SER A 229 -7.70 -28.07 -3.35
C SER A 229 -7.51 -27.43 -4.73
N ARG A 230 -7.65 -26.11 -4.83
CA ARG A 230 -7.65 -25.36 -6.10
C ARG A 230 -6.24 -24.96 -6.52
N LYS A 231 -5.84 -25.33 -7.74
CA LYS A 231 -4.59 -24.87 -8.36
C LYS A 231 -4.64 -23.36 -8.61
N SER A 232 -3.55 -22.65 -8.31
CA SER A 232 -3.42 -21.21 -8.61
C SER A 232 -1.96 -20.83 -8.89
N ALA A 233 -1.72 -19.58 -9.30
CA ALA A 233 -0.39 -19.11 -9.66
C ALA A 233 0.60 -19.28 -8.49
N GLY A 234 1.60 -20.14 -8.68
CA GLY A 234 2.60 -20.45 -7.64
C GLY A 234 2.11 -21.37 -6.51
N PHE A 235 0.94 -22.00 -6.64
CA PHE A 235 0.38 -22.91 -5.64
C PHE A 235 -0.04 -24.24 -6.27
N ASP A 236 0.73 -25.28 -5.97
CA ASP A 236 0.40 -26.69 -6.26
C ASP A 236 -0.20 -27.31 -4.99
N PRO A 237 -1.50 -27.60 -4.98
CA PRO A 237 -2.21 -27.93 -3.75
C PRO A 237 -1.85 -29.32 -3.21
N LYS A 238 -1.62 -30.31 -4.09
CA LYS A 238 -1.20 -31.68 -3.69
C LYS A 238 0.20 -31.66 -3.09
N LYS A 239 1.15 -30.98 -3.75
CA LYS A 239 2.51 -30.81 -3.21
C LYS A 239 2.51 -30.01 -1.91
N MET A 240 1.65 -29.00 -1.82
CA MET A 240 1.55 -28.18 -0.62
C MET A 240 1.06 -29.00 0.57
N ARG A 241 0.01 -29.81 0.40
CA ARG A 241 -0.53 -30.66 1.46
C ARG A 241 0.53 -31.61 2.02
N HIS A 242 1.26 -32.32 1.15
CA HIS A 242 2.37 -33.18 1.58
C HIS A 242 3.46 -32.42 2.35
N LYS A 243 3.83 -31.22 1.90
CA LYS A 243 4.83 -30.39 2.59
C LYS A 243 4.34 -29.92 3.97
N VAL A 244 3.05 -29.63 4.11
CA VAL A 244 2.46 -29.22 5.39
C VAL A 244 2.40 -30.41 6.35
N GLN A 245 1.86 -31.55 5.91
CA GLN A 245 1.73 -32.78 6.71
C GLN A 245 3.07 -33.41 7.14
N SER A 246 4.16 -33.13 6.42
CA SER A 246 5.50 -33.59 6.80
C SER A 246 6.19 -32.71 7.84
N LYS A 247 5.71 -31.49 8.07
CA LYS A 247 6.36 -30.50 8.94
C LYS A 247 5.56 -30.15 10.19
N GLU A 248 4.24 -30.11 10.07
CA GLU A 248 3.34 -29.68 11.14
C GLU A 248 2.16 -30.65 11.24
N GLN A 249 1.50 -30.64 12.39
CA GLN A 249 0.24 -31.34 12.64
C GLN A 249 -0.84 -30.30 12.98
N PHE A 250 -2.10 -30.70 12.84
CA PHE A 250 -3.20 -29.85 13.28
C PHE A 250 -3.14 -29.64 14.80
N ASP A 251 -3.14 -28.38 15.23
CA ASP A 251 -3.21 -28.02 16.64
C ASP A 251 -4.23 -26.89 16.83
N ARG A 252 -5.18 -27.12 17.74
CA ARG A 252 -6.26 -26.17 18.05
C ARG A 252 -5.74 -24.83 18.56
N LYS A 253 -4.53 -24.75 19.12
CA LYS A 253 -3.94 -23.49 19.60
C LYS A 253 -3.69 -22.46 18.48
N TYR A 254 -3.55 -22.92 17.23
CA TYR A 254 -3.37 -22.04 16.08
C TYR A 254 -4.69 -21.51 15.49
N LEU A 255 -5.84 -21.94 16.03
CA LEU A 255 -7.14 -21.33 15.72
C LEU A 255 -7.29 -20.03 16.51
N CYS A 256 -7.16 -18.90 15.81
CA CYS A 256 -7.16 -17.59 16.42
C CYS A 256 -8.15 -16.63 15.74
N LYS A 257 -8.51 -15.56 16.46
CA LYS A 257 -9.35 -14.49 15.92
C LYS A 257 -8.55 -13.68 14.90
N TYR A 258 -9.25 -13.26 13.85
CA TYR A 258 -8.68 -12.60 12.68
C TYR A 258 -9.57 -11.46 12.21
N LEU A 259 -9.05 -10.23 12.25
CA LEU A 259 -9.73 -9.06 11.71
C LEU A 259 -9.70 -9.11 10.18
N PHE A 260 -10.82 -9.53 9.58
CA PHE A 260 -10.95 -9.70 8.13
C PHE A 260 -11.24 -8.35 7.43
N ARG A 261 -12.17 -7.57 7.98
CA ARG A 261 -12.55 -6.21 7.57
C ARG A 261 -12.89 -5.37 8.81
N PRO A 262 -13.08 -4.05 8.72
CA PRO A 262 -13.49 -3.27 9.87
C PRO A 262 -14.80 -3.83 10.44
N SER A 263 -14.81 -4.12 11.73
CA SER A 263 -15.94 -4.75 12.44
C SER A 263 -16.31 -6.19 12.01
N ASP A 264 -15.52 -6.85 11.14
CA ASP A 264 -15.70 -8.25 10.74
C ASP A 264 -14.53 -9.09 11.29
N ILE A 265 -14.77 -9.71 12.45
CA ILE A 265 -13.80 -10.59 13.11
C ILE A 265 -14.20 -12.04 12.85
N ARG A 266 -13.30 -12.78 12.20
CA ARG A 266 -13.46 -14.19 11.84
C ARG A 266 -12.48 -15.06 12.61
N TRP A 267 -12.56 -16.37 12.42
CA TRP A 267 -11.53 -17.32 12.83
C TRP A 267 -10.56 -17.57 11.68
N CYS A 268 -9.29 -17.76 11.99
CA CYS A 268 -8.31 -18.26 11.04
C CYS A 268 -7.45 -19.36 11.66
N TYR A 269 -6.84 -20.18 10.81
CA TYR A 269 -5.81 -21.13 11.21
C TYR A 269 -4.43 -20.59 10.82
N TYR A 270 -3.63 -20.23 11.82
CA TYR A 270 -2.27 -19.79 11.60
C TYR A 270 -1.35 -20.97 11.26
N CYS A 271 -0.41 -20.76 10.34
CA CYS A 271 0.61 -21.74 9.97
C CYS A 271 1.81 -21.00 9.37
N ASP A 272 3.03 -21.28 9.85
CA ASP A 272 4.26 -20.63 9.38
C ASP A 272 4.88 -21.36 8.16
N ILE A 273 4.18 -22.34 7.59
CA ILE A 273 4.66 -23.02 6.38
C ILE A 273 4.63 -22.06 5.18
N PRO A 274 5.78 -21.84 4.51
CA PRO A 274 5.84 -20.96 3.35
C PRO A 274 4.89 -21.41 2.24
N ASN A 275 4.15 -20.44 1.70
CA ASN A 275 3.16 -20.55 0.62
C ASN A 275 1.83 -21.23 0.99
N LEU A 276 1.59 -21.65 2.24
CA LEU A 276 0.23 -22.03 2.64
C LEU A 276 -0.64 -20.76 2.73
N TRP A 277 -0.21 -19.83 3.59
CA TRP A 277 -0.54 -18.42 3.44
C TRP A 277 0.29 -17.81 2.29
N LYS A 278 -0.21 -16.76 1.62
CA LYS A 278 0.50 -16.11 0.51
C LYS A 278 1.92 -15.72 0.87
N ARG A 279 2.13 -15.23 2.09
CA ARG A 279 3.43 -14.95 2.68
C ARG A 279 3.39 -15.30 4.16
N ARG A 280 4.46 -15.93 4.63
CA ARG A 280 4.68 -16.14 6.06
C ARG A 280 4.86 -14.80 6.78
N ARG A 281 4.41 -14.73 8.03
CA ARG A 281 4.49 -13.56 8.91
C ARG A 281 4.87 -13.98 10.35
N PRO A 282 6.01 -14.67 10.55
CA PRO A 282 6.41 -15.14 11.87
C PRO A 282 6.60 -13.98 12.85
N GLU A 283 7.13 -12.85 12.39
CA GLU A 283 7.39 -11.71 13.27
C GLU A 283 6.09 -11.06 13.76
N LEU A 284 5.04 -11.03 12.92
CA LEU A 284 3.71 -10.59 13.36
C LEU A 284 3.09 -11.59 14.34
N TRP A 285 3.26 -12.88 14.07
CA TRP A 285 2.77 -13.94 14.96
C TRP A 285 3.43 -13.87 16.34
N ASP A 286 4.72 -13.54 16.42
CA ASP A 286 5.42 -13.35 17.68
C ASP A 286 4.78 -12.27 18.55
N GLN A 287 4.21 -11.23 17.93
CA GLN A 287 3.50 -10.16 18.61
C GLN A 287 2.04 -10.51 18.94
N ALA A 288 1.44 -11.51 18.30
CA ALA A 288 0.06 -11.91 18.50
C ALA A 288 -0.10 -12.73 19.80
N ARG A 289 -0.13 -12.02 20.94
CA ARG A 289 -0.33 -12.58 22.28
C ARG A 289 -1.63 -12.00 22.87
N GLU A 290 -2.26 -12.75 23.78
CA GLU A 290 -3.55 -12.37 24.37
C GLU A 290 -3.54 -10.99 25.03
N GLU A 291 -2.42 -10.65 25.67
CA GLU A 291 -2.22 -9.35 26.32
C GLU A 291 -1.70 -8.26 25.36
N ASN A 292 -1.38 -8.57 24.11
CA ASN A 292 -0.90 -7.56 23.17
C ASN A 292 -2.05 -6.93 22.38
N SER A 293 -1.77 -5.77 21.81
CA SER A 293 -2.69 -5.09 20.90
C SER A 293 -1.91 -4.31 19.85
N PHE A 294 -2.62 -3.97 18.77
CA PHE A 294 -2.06 -3.33 17.59
C PHE A 294 -2.85 -2.09 17.27
N ILE A 295 -2.11 -1.01 16.99
CA ILE A 295 -2.63 0.13 16.24
C ILE A 295 -2.35 -0.16 14.77
N LEU A 296 -3.40 -0.33 13.98
CA LEU A 296 -3.33 -0.49 12.54
C LEU A 296 -3.43 0.86 11.87
N SER A 297 -2.56 1.10 10.89
CA SER A 297 -2.67 2.23 9.97
C SER A 297 -2.30 1.77 8.55
N ARG A 298 -2.07 2.70 7.63
CA ARG A 298 -1.73 2.44 6.23
C ARG A 298 -0.44 3.15 5.84
N ALA A 299 0.28 2.60 4.88
CA ALA A 299 1.54 3.18 4.43
C ALA A 299 1.35 4.47 3.58
N ALA A 300 0.18 4.65 2.98
CA ALA A 300 -0.18 5.83 2.21
C ALA A 300 -1.70 5.97 2.10
N GLY A 301 -2.17 7.20 1.90
CA GLY A 301 -3.53 7.46 1.43
C GLY A 301 -3.69 7.00 -0.03
N VAL A 302 -4.78 6.31 -0.33
CA VAL A 302 -5.09 5.74 -1.66
C VAL A 302 -6.50 6.08 -2.15
N ALA A 303 -7.24 6.90 -1.41
CA ALA A 303 -8.62 7.26 -1.69
C ALA A 303 -9.00 8.65 -1.17
N ASN A 304 -10.00 9.25 -1.79
CA ASN A 304 -10.58 10.48 -1.28
C ASN A 304 -12.12 10.44 -1.40
N PRO A 305 -12.87 10.41 -0.28
CA PRO A 305 -12.38 10.39 1.11
C PRO A 305 -11.67 9.07 1.48
N GLU A 306 -10.67 9.15 2.36
CA GLU A 306 -9.80 8.02 2.73
C GLU A 306 -10.46 7.04 3.74
N GLY A 307 -11.48 7.51 4.45
CA GLY A 307 -12.15 6.81 5.55
C GLY A 307 -11.36 6.86 6.87
N VAL A 308 -11.63 5.91 7.76
CA VAL A 308 -11.03 5.87 9.11
C VAL A 308 -9.51 5.65 9.03
N PRO A 309 -8.67 6.53 9.60
CA PRO A 309 -7.22 6.51 9.40
C PRO A 309 -6.48 5.40 10.20
N PHE A 310 -7.07 4.92 11.30
CA PHE A 310 -6.50 3.88 12.14
C PHE A 310 -7.56 2.91 12.67
N ILE A 311 -7.15 1.68 12.99
CA ILE A 311 -8.01 0.67 13.64
C ILE A 311 -7.23 0.09 14.82
N PHE A 312 -7.88 -0.05 15.97
CA PHE A 312 -7.32 -0.77 17.11
C PHE A 312 -7.77 -2.23 17.09
N THR A 313 -6.86 -3.18 17.31
CA THR A 313 -7.22 -4.60 17.39
C THR A 313 -6.28 -5.39 18.29
N ARG A 314 -6.78 -6.48 18.88
CA ARG A 314 -5.96 -7.51 19.56
C ARG A 314 -5.74 -8.76 18.71
N ASN A 315 -6.37 -8.80 17.54
CA ASN A 315 -6.39 -9.97 16.68
C ASN A 315 -5.26 -9.91 15.65
N LEU A 316 -4.91 -11.06 15.08
CA LEU A 316 -4.27 -11.06 13.76
C LEU A 316 -5.20 -10.37 12.76
N PHE A 317 -4.66 -9.89 11.64
CA PHE A 317 -5.43 -9.07 10.72
C PHE A 317 -5.06 -9.32 9.27
N ALA A 318 -6.05 -9.16 8.39
CA ALA A 318 -5.84 -9.17 6.96
C ALA A 318 -5.08 -7.94 6.53
N ARG A 319 -4.16 -8.09 5.58
CA ARG A 319 -3.50 -6.93 4.95
C ARG A 319 -4.54 -5.98 4.39
N ASP A 320 -5.62 -6.51 3.83
CA ASP A 320 -6.68 -5.69 3.23
C ASP A 320 -7.82 -5.38 4.23
N CYS A 321 -7.64 -5.58 5.54
CA CYS A 321 -8.67 -5.24 6.53
C CYS A 321 -9.01 -3.74 6.56
N MET A 322 -8.13 -2.90 6.01
CA MET A 322 -8.42 -1.52 5.68
C MET A 322 -7.88 -1.17 4.29
N ARG A 323 -8.42 -0.12 3.70
CA ARG A 323 -7.97 0.38 2.40
C ARG A 323 -6.55 0.92 2.49
N GLY A 324 -5.74 0.70 1.45
CA GLY A 324 -4.33 1.14 1.45
C GLY A 324 -3.36 0.18 2.14
N HIS A 325 -3.82 -1.04 2.47
CA HIS A 325 -3.07 -2.11 3.14
C HIS A 325 -2.67 -1.77 4.58
N ALA A 326 -3.26 -2.51 5.52
CA ALA A 326 -2.98 -2.41 6.94
C ALA A 326 -1.53 -2.76 7.28
N VAL A 327 -0.93 -1.91 8.10
CA VAL A 327 0.32 -2.13 8.80
C VAL A 327 0.08 -1.95 10.30
N ALA A 328 0.62 -2.86 11.10
CA ALA A 328 0.45 -2.87 12.55
C ALA A 328 1.66 -2.28 13.26
N PHE A 329 1.36 -1.54 14.31
CA PHE A 329 2.28 -1.10 15.34
C PHE A 329 1.83 -1.76 16.65
N PRO A 330 2.52 -2.80 17.14
CA PRO A 330 2.15 -3.44 18.39
C PRO A 330 2.40 -2.47 19.55
N VAL A 331 1.60 -2.57 20.61
CA VAL A 331 1.81 -1.77 21.83
C VAL A 331 2.99 -2.31 22.65
N ARG A 332 3.19 -3.64 22.63
CA ARG A 332 4.31 -4.32 23.28
C ARG A 332 5.11 -5.12 22.27
N LEU A 333 6.42 -5.16 22.46
CA LEU A 333 7.34 -6.00 21.71
C LEU A 333 7.65 -7.26 22.52
N TYR A 334 7.30 -8.39 21.94
CA TYR A 334 7.69 -9.71 22.37
C TYR A 334 8.92 -10.09 21.56
N GLN A 335 10.07 -10.16 22.22
CA GLN A 335 11.27 -10.68 21.57
C GLN A 335 11.14 -12.19 21.44
N ALA A 336 11.12 -12.69 20.22
CA ALA A 336 11.33 -14.11 20.01
C ALA A 336 12.70 -14.49 20.58
N ASN A 337 12.78 -15.61 21.31
CA ASN A 337 14.03 -16.26 21.66
C ASN A 337 14.74 -16.65 20.36
N LYS A 338 15.47 -15.71 19.76
CA LYS A 338 16.49 -16.03 18.78
C LYS A 338 17.55 -16.74 19.59
N SER A 339 17.53 -18.07 19.59
CA SER A 339 18.72 -18.83 19.92
C SER A 339 19.80 -18.34 18.95
N LYS A 340 20.62 -17.40 19.42
CA LYS A 340 21.88 -17.12 18.76
C LYS A 340 22.64 -18.42 18.88
N SER A 341 22.77 -19.16 17.78
CA SER A 341 23.80 -20.18 17.69
C SER A 341 25.15 -19.46 17.76
N LYS A 342 25.58 -19.09 18.97
CA LYS A 342 26.97 -18.81 19.25
C LYS A 342 27.67 -20.16 19.11
N LYS A 343 28.33 -20.36 17.97
CA LYS A 343 29.44 -21.30 17.89
C LYS A 343 30.44 -20.88 18.98
N ASN A 344 30.73 -21.83 19.87
CA ASN A 344 31.77 -21.83 20.91
C ASN A 344 31.49 -20.98 22.16
N SER A 345 30.80 -21.58 23.13
CA SER A 345 31.13 -21.39 24.55
C SER A 345 30.70 -22.63 25.34
N THR A 346 31.65 -23.15 26.13
CA THR A 346 31.56 -24.31 27.03
C THR A 346 30.35 -24.20 27.97
N PRO A 347 29.60 -25.28 28.24
CA PRO A 347 28.40 -25.20 29.07
C PRO A 347 28.77 -25.13 30.56
N THR A 348 28.35 -24.06 31.23
CA THR A 348 28.33 -23.97 32.69
C THR A 348 27.06 -24.65 33.22
N MET A 349 27.24 -25.54 34.19
CA MET A 349 26.28 -26.55 34.68
C MET A 349 25.17 -26.01 35.62
N PHE A 350 24.92 -24.70 35.61
CA PHE A 350 23.88 -24.06 36.41
C PHE A 350 23.31 -22.87 35.64
N ASN A 351 22.22 -23.10 34.90
CA ASN A 351 21.28 -22.06 34.53
C ASN A 351 19.91 -22.70 34.65
N ASP A 352 19.21 -22.37 35.73
CA ASP A 352 17.81 -22.71 35.89
C ASP A 352 17.01 -22.15 34.69
N ASP A 353 16.21 -23.03 34.11
CA ASP A 353 15.27 -22.77 33.03
C ASP A 353 14.17 -21.80 33.51
N GLU A 354 14.43 -20.50 33.44
CA GLU A 354 13.37 -19.51 33.24
C GLU A 354 13.70 -18.68 32.01
N SER A 355 13.11 -19.06 30.87
CA SER A 355 13.12 -18.24 29.67
C SER A 355 12.32 -16.95 29.95
N VAL A 356 12.98 -15.92 30.48
CA VAL A 356 12.38 -14.61 30.65
C VAL A 356 12.11 -14.03 29.26
N ASN A 357 10.86 -14.15 28.80
CA ASN A 357 10.37 -13.43 27.63
C ASN A 357 10.48 -11.93 27.95
N ASN A 358 11.51 -11.26 27.42
CA ASN A 358 11.68 -9.82 27.59
C ASN A 358 10.59 -9.08 26.80
N ILE A 359 9.48 -8.79 27.49
CA ILE A 359 8.38 -7.95 26.98
C ILE A 359 8.75 -6.49 27.24
N THR A 360 8.70 -5.67 26.20
CA THR A 360 9.00 -4.23 26.32
C THR A 360 7.91 -3.40 25.67
N ALA A 361 7.65 -2.18 26.16
CA ALA A 361 6.75 -1.25 25.47
C ALA A 361 7.36 -0.83 24.12
N ASN A 362 6.55 -0.83 23.05
CA ASN A 362 6.96 -0.38 21.72
C ASN A 362 6.99 1.15 21.62
N LEU A 363 7.85 1.78 22.41
CA LEU A 363 7.98 3.23 22.47
C LEU A 363 9.41 3.63 22.12
N SER A 364 9.53 4.55 21.16
CA SER A 364 10.81 5.14 20.79
C SER A 364 11.44 5.91 21.95
N LYS A 365 12.74 6.19 21.86
CA LYS A 365 13.43 7.02 22.86
C LYS A 365 12.81 8.42 22.97
N SER A 366 12.39 9.00 21.84
CA SER A 366 11.73 10.30 21.80
C SER A 366 10.39 10.27 22.52
N ALA A 367 9.56 9.26 22.22
CA ALA A 367 8.27 9.09 22.89
C ALA A 367 8.42 8.89 24.41
N ARG A 368 9.39 8.08 24.84
CA ARG A 368 9.71 7.89 26.27
C ARG A 368 10.18 9.19 26.94
N GLY A 369 11.01 9.97 26.25
CA GLY A 369 11.46 11.28 26.74
C GLY A 369 10.31 12.26 26.90
N TYR A 370 9.39 12.31 25.94
CA TYR A 370 8.17 13.10 26.03
C TYR A 370 7.28 12.67 27.20
N LEU A 371 6.99 11.37 27.34
CA LEU A 371 6.18 10.86 28.46
C LEU A 371 6.80 11.21 29.81
N LYS A 372 8.12 11.06 29.95
CA LYS A 372 8.83 11.46 31.16
C LYS A 372 8.69 12.96 31.45
N SER A 373 8.71 13.81 30.41
CA SER A 373 8.56 15.26 30.56
C SER A 373 7.19 15.68 31.09
N ILE A 374 6.16 14.85 30.89
CA ILE A 374 4.80 15.05 31.41
C ILE A 374 4.49 14.19 32.64
N GLY A 375 5.51 13.60 33.28
CA GLY A 375 5.37 12.84 34.52
C GLY A 375 4.85 11.41 34.37
N ILE A 376 4.89 10.84 33.15
CA ILE A 376 4.49 9.45 32.88
C ILE A 376 5.76 8.61 32.69
N SER A 377 6.00 7.66 33.59
CA SER A 377 7.18 6.77 33.59
C SER A 377 6.93 5.44 32.91
#